data_AF-A0A7H8R3Z0-F1
#
_entry.id   AF-A0A7H8R3Z0-F1
#
_cell.length_a   1.000
_cell.length_b   1.000
_cell.length_c   1.000
_cell.angle_alpha   90.00
_cell.angle_beta   90.00
_cell.angle_gamma   90.00
#
_symmetry.space_group_name_H-M   'P 1'
#
loop_
_entity.id
_entity.type
_entity.pdbx_description
1 polymer ?
#
loop_
_entity_poly.entity_id
_entity_poly.type
_entity_poly.pdbx_seq_one_letter_code
_entity_poly.pdbx_strand_id
1 'polypeptide(L)'
;MGAGSEVNQKQFVAFRAYWTPDREAQDLEDDMAQFGLADTWLDAKQVVDADQELCRYMQLIESNTLVETVSKSDPIWLGSFKPVKVAQELVSKVNGVYDWDRNLDDSRPVTRQRPTLLKVNLYPEPATHEYTATDYWENNLLLQRMKKRRVIISQDRHQLFITMATYDDAYAKYLAGETPPKSYLKLASYGPYKITDHKHMYCFAHAVVALAMAADDVLS
;
A
#
# COMPACT_ATOMS: atom_id res chain seq x y z
N MET A 1 -11.71 -8.25 28.84
CA MET A 1 -11.12 -9.18 27.86
C MET A 1 -12.27 -9.94 27.20
N GLY A 2 -12.77 -9.45 26.06
CA GLY A 2 -13.85 -10.09 25.29
C GLY A 2 -13.25 -10.96 24.20
N ALA A 3 -13.67 -12.21 24.16
CA ALA A 3 -13.11 -13.30 23.35
C ALA A 3 -13.39 -13.13 21.84
N GLY A 4 -12.43 -13.54 21.02
CA GLY A 4 -12.60 -13.73 19.58
C GLY A 4 -13.43 -14.96 19.24
N SER A 5 -14.67 -15.07 19.75
CA SER A 5 -15.54 -16.25 19.54
C SER A 5 -16.86 -15.97 18.79
N GLU A 6 -17.02 -14.84 18.13
CA GLU A 6 -18.20 -14.58 17.28
C GLU A 6 -17.84 -14.27 15.83
N VAL A 7 -16.84 -14.97 15.30
CA VAL A 7 -16.66 -15.04 13.84
C VAL A 7 -17.66 -16.05 13.32
N ASN A 8 -18.83 -15.56 12.92
CA ASN A 8 -19.90 -16.36 12.32
C ASN A 8 -19.35 -17.08 11.07
N GLN A 9 -19.72 -18.34 10.82
CA GLN A 9 -19.18 -19.19 9.73
C GLN A 9 -19.16 -18.53 8.33
N LYS A 10 -20.01 -17.52 8.09
CA LYS A 10 -20.00 -16.70 6.86
C LYS A 10 -18.79 -15.78 6.71
N GLN A 11 -18.12 -15.43 7.81
CA GLN A 11 -16.90 -14.61 7.85
C GLN A 11 -15.62 -15.44 7.73
N PHE A 12 -15.72 -16.76 7.83
CA PHE A 12 -14.64 -17.71 7.58
C PHE A 12 -14.80 -18.34 6.19
N VAL A 13 -15.10 -17.53 5.17
CA VAL A 13 -14.63 -17.89 3.82
C VAL A 13 -13.11 -17.90 3.95
N ALA A 14 -12.53 -19.09 4.10
CA ALA A 14 -11.09 -19.26 4.12
C ALA A 14 -10.57 -18.67 2.82
N PHE A 15 -10.04 -17.44 2.87
CA PHE A 15 -9.50 -16.77 1.70
C PHE A 15 -8.48 -17.72 1.08
N ARG A 16 -8.84 -18.30 -0.07
CA ARG A 16 -7.92 -19.06 -0.90
C ARG A 16 -7.00 -18.07 -1.56
N ALA A 17 -6.00 -17.64 -0.81
CA ALA A 17 -4.95 -16.75 -1.25
C ALA A 17 -3.63 -17.53 -1.30
N TYR A 18 -2.84 -17.29 -2.33
CA TYR A 18 -1.43 -17.64 -2.30
C TYR A 18 -0.61 -16.36 -2.37
N TRP A 19 0.40 -16.30 -1.50
CA TRP A 19 1.36 -15.21 -1.43
C TRP A 19 2.60 -15.65 -2.18
N THR A 20 2.98 -14.95 -3.24
CA THR A 20 4.28 -15.20 -3.88
C THR A 20 5.39 -14.67 -2.98
N PRO A 21 6.61 -15.25 -3.00
CA PRO A 21 7.75 -14.65 -2.33
C PRO A 21 7.87 -13.17 -2.66
N ASP A 22 8.32 -12.39 -1.68
CA ASP A 22 8.53 -10.96 -1.87
C ASP A 22 9.53 -10.74 -3.01
N ARG A 23 9.17 -9.82 -3.90
CA ARG A 23 9.99 -9.33 -4.99
C ARG A 23 10.67 -8.04 -4.56
N GLU A 24 11.81 -7.76 -5.17
CA GLU A 24 12.55 -6.53 -4.88
C GLU A 24 11.72 -5.30 -5.25
N ALA A 25 12.04 -4.16 -4.64
CA ALA A 25 11.35 -2.90 -4.91
C ALA A 25 11.40 -2.51 -6.40
N GLN A 26 12.52 -2.80 -7.06
CA GLN A 26 12.77 -2.48 -8.47
C GLN A 26 11.94 -3.35 -9.43
N ASP A 27 11.64 -4.59 -9.03
CA ASP A 27 10.89 -5.53 -9.87
C ASP A 27 9.48 -5.04 -10.20
N LEU A 28 8.93 -4.10 -9.41
CA LEU A 28 7.62 -3.51 -9.71
C LEU A 28 7.64 -2.77 -11.04
N GLU A 29 8.74 -2.08 -11.36
CA GLU A 29 8.91 -1.33 -12.62
C GLU A 29 8.91 -2.26 -13.83
N ASP A 30 9.57 -3.41 -13.72
CA ASP A 30 9.60 -4.43 -14.78
C ASP A 30 8.21 -5.08 -14.97
N ASP A 31 7.45 -5.18 -13.89
CA ASP A 31 6.14 -5.82 -13.85
C ASP A 31 4.97 -4.89 -14.21
N MET A 32 5.20 -3.59 -14.41
CA MET A 32 4.12 -2.59 -14.56
C MET A 32 3.19 -2.87 -15.73
N ALA A 33 3.72 -3.40 -16.83
CA ALA A 33 2.93 -3.77 -17.99
C ALA A 33 1.87 -4.83 -17.63
N GLN A 34 2.22 -5.79 -16.77
CA GLN A 34 1.29 -6.83 -16.32
C GLN A 34 0.13 -6.25 -15.48
N PHE A 35 0.39 -5.12 -14.82
CA PHE A 35 -0.59 -4.39 -14.04
C PHE A 35 -1.26 -3.26 -14.84
N GLY A 36 -0.97 -3.12 -16.13
CA GLY A 36 -1.52 -2.06 -16.97
C GLY A 36 -1.21 -0.66 -16.43
N LEU A 37 -0.02 -0.50 -15.84
CA LEU A 37 0.49 0.77 -15.33
C LEU A 37 1.54 1.40 -16.27
N ALA A 38 1.87 0.71 -17.37
CA ALA A 38 2.91 1.14 -18.29
C ALA A 38 2.66 2.56 -18.85
N ASP A 39 1.40 2.84 -19.21
CA ASP A 39 1.02 4.14 -19.77
C ASP A 39 1.07 5.25 -18.72
N THR A 40 0.60 4.97 -17.50
CA THR A 40 0.59 5.92 -16.38
C THR A 40 1.97 6.14 -15.74
N TRP A 41 2.93 5.25 -15.96
CA TRP A 41 4.23 5.30 -15.29
C TRP A 41 5.05 6.50 -15.70
N LEU A 42 5.06 6.82 -17.00
CA LEU A 42 5.81 7.95 -17.52
C LEU A 42 5.23 9.28 -17.00
N ASP A 43 3.91 9.40 -16.99
CA ASP A 43 3.21 10.57 -16.47
C ASP A 43 3.41 10.71 -14.96
N ALA A 44 3.39 9.60 -14.22
CA ALA A 44 3.67 9.59 -12.79
C ALA A 44 5.09 10.06 -12.47
N LYS A 45 6.10 9.62 -13.25
CA LYS A 45 7.48 10.13 -13.13
C LYS A 45 7.52 11.64 -13.34
N GLN A 46 6.88 12.15 -14.38
CA GLN A 46 6.84 13.59 -14.64
C GLN A 46 6.20 14.38 -13.50
N VAL A 47 5.10 13.87 -12.94
CA VAL A 47 4.43 14.53 -11.80
C VAL A 47 5.30 14.54 -10.55
N VAL A 48 5.95 13.41 -10.23
CA VAL A 48 6.87 13.30 -9.09
C VAL A 48 8.09 14.20 -9.27
N ASP A 49 8.71 14.18 -10.46
CA ASP A 49 9.89 15.00 -10.79
C ASP A 49 9.58 16.50 -10.79
N ALA A 50 8.35 16.90 -11.10
CA ALA A 50 7.91 18.29 -11.10
C ALA A 50 7.53 18.84 -9.72
N ASP A 51 7.28 17.96 -8.73
CA ASP A 51 6.85 18.37 -7.39
C ASP A 51 8.03 18.85 -6.54
N GLN A 52 8.08 20.16 -6.30
CA GLN A 52 9.13 20.79 -5.51
C GLN A 52 9.10 20.42 -4.03
N GLU A 53 7.93 20.20 -3.43
CA GLU A 53 7.84 19.83 -2.01
C GLU A 53 8.30 18.39 -1.81
N LEU A 54 7.95 17.49 -2.73
CA LEU A 54 8.44 16.12 -2.75
C LEU A 54 9.96 16.09 -2.99
N CYS A 55 10.48 16.89 -3.91
CA CYS A 55 11.93 17.01 -4.12
C CYS A 55 12.67 17.46 -2.85
N ARG A 56 12.16 18.47 -2.14
CA ARG A 56 12.74 18.90 -0.85
C ARG A 56 12.66 17.79 0.20
N TYR A 57 11.54 17.07 0.25
CA TYR A 57 11.38 15.89 1.11
C TYR A 57 12.47 14.84 0.84
N MET A 58 12.71 14.50 -0.42
CA MET A 58 13.76 13.54 -0.81
C MET A 58 15.15 14.03 -0.43
N GLN A 59 15.43 15.33 -0.60
CA GLN A 59 16.70 15.93 -0.17
C GLN A 59 16.91 15.79 1.34
N LEU A 60 15.88 16.01 2.16
CA LEU A 60 15.99 15.83 3.62
C LEU A 60 16.25 14.37 4.03
N ILE A 61 15.73 13.40 3.26
CA ILE A 61 16.05 11.98 3.49
C ILE A 61 17.50 11.71 3.13
N GLU A 62 17.95 12.17 1.96
CA GLU A 62 19.33 11.99 1.49
C GLU A 62 20.35 12.62 2.44
N SER A 63 20.08 13.83 2.94
CA SER A 63 20.95 14.53 3.89
C SER A 63 20.76 14.09 5.34
N ASN A 64 19.87 13.13 5.61
CA ASN A 64 19.47 12.68 6.94
C ASN A 64 19.16 13.84 7.91
N THR A 65 18.51 14.88 7.40
CA THR A 65 18.21 16.09 8.16
C THR A 65 16.89 15.93 8.94
N LEU A 66 16.90 16.39 10.20
CA LEU A 66 15.74 16.32 11.08
C LEU A 66 14.75 17.42 10.78
N VAL A 67 13.47 17.07 10.74
CA VAL A 67 12.38 18.02 10.47
C VAL A 67 12.30 19.16 11.49
N GLU A 68 12.75 18.92 12.72
CA GLU A 68 12.79 19.92 13.79
C GLU A 68 13.87 20.99 13.57
N THR A 69 14.93 20.66 12.82
CA THR A 69 16.01 21.60 12.51
C THR A 69 15.68 22.55 11.36
N VAL A 70 14.57 22.31 10.65
CA VAL A 70 14.15 23.09 9.48
C VAL A 70 13.05 24.08 9.86
N SER A 71 13.35 25.37 9.71
CA SER A 71 12.45 26.50 9.90
C SER A 71 11.63 26.78 8.63
N LYS A 72 10.50 27.47 8.79
CA LYS A 72 9.66 27.96 7.67
C LYS A 72 10.40 28.91 6.71
N SER A 73 11.44 29.58 7.20
CA SER A 73 12.27 30.48 6.42
C SER A 73 13.30 29.76 5.55
N ASP A 74 13.52 28.47 5.77
CA ASP A 74 14.60 27.73 5.10
C ASP A 74 14.17 27.31 3.68
N PRO A 75 15.08 27.36 2.69
CA PRO A 75 14.79 26.93 1.31
C PRO A 75 14.33 25.47 1.21
N ILE A 76 14.71 24.64 2.18
CA ILE A 76 14.35 23.21 2.27
C ILE A 76 13.07 22.97 3.08
N TRP A 77 12.29 24.02 3.36
CA TRP A 77 11.02 23.89 4.05
C TRP A 77 10.04 22.99 3.25
N LEU A 78 9.53 21.96 3.93
CA LEU A 78 8.74 20.88 3.35
C LEU A 78 7.30 21.25 2.98
N GLY A 79 6.81 22.42 3.40
CA GLY A 79 5.42 22.79 3.13
C GLY A 79 4.43 21.75 3.65
N SER A 80 3.63 21.18 2.75
CA SER A 80 2.61 20.17 3.07
C SER A 80 3.19 18.80 3.44
N PHE A 81 4.44 18.51 3.09
CA PHE A 81 5.12 17.25 3.41
C PHE A 81 5.72 17.19 4.82
N LYS A 82 5.66 18.28 5.60
CA LYS A 82 6.18 18.30 6.98
C LYS A 82 5.58 17.19 7.87
N PRO A 83 4.25 16.97 7.92
CA PRO A 83 3.67 15.89 8.71
C PRO A 83 4.16 14.50 8.29
N VAL A 84 4.41 14.30 6.99
CA VAL A 84 4.93 13.02 6.45
C VAL A 84 6.33 12.75 6.98
N LYS A 85 7.24 13.73 6.93
CA LYS A 85 8.60 13.59 7.48
C LYS A 85 8.60 13.37 8.99
N VAL A 86 7.73 14.05 9.73
CA VAL A 86 7.57 13.81 11.19
C VAL A 86 7.17 12.37 11.46
N ALA A 87 6.15 11.85 10.74
CA ALA A 87 5.71 10.47 10.91
C ALA A 87 6.82 9.47 10.55
N GLN A 88 7.54 9.71 9.46
CA GLN A 88 8.69 8.90 9.03
C GLN A 88 9.76 8.83 10.14
N GLU A 89 10.17 9.97 10.70
CA GLU A 89 11.18 10.02 11.77
C GLU A 89 10.74 9.30 13.05
N LEU A 90 9.45 9.37 13.40
CA LEU A 90 8.90 8.65 14.54
C LEU A 90 8.96 7.14 14.34
N VAL A 91 8.65 6.65 13.15
CA VAL A 91 8.69 5.21 12.85
C VAL A 91 10.13 4.69 12.70
N SER A 92 11.07 5.56 12.31
CA SER A 92 12.51 5.26 12.30
C SER A 92 13.16 5.25 13.69
N LYS A 93 12.46 5.63 14.76
CA LYS A 93 12.97 5.57 16.14
C LYS A 93 12.56 4.27 16.84
N VAL A 94 13.51 3.59 17.48
CA VAL A 94 13.21 2.50 18.45
C VAL A 94 13.80 2.86 19.81
N ASN A 95 13.01 3.01 20.86
CA ASN A 95 13.48 3.46 22.18
C ASN A 95 14.25 4.79 22.16
N GLY A 96 13.82 5.75 21.34
CA GLY A 96 14.43 7.09 21.28
C GLY A 96 15.76 7.19 20.51
N VAL A 97 16.28 6.07 20.01
CA VAL A 97 17.47 6.02 19.13
C VAL A 97 16.99 5.84 17.69
N TYR A 98 17.62 6.50 16.72
CA TYR A 98 17.30 6.30 15.30
C TYR A 98 17.83 4.94 14.81
N ASP A 99 17.11 4.29 13.90
CA ASP A 99 17.52 2.99 13.36
C ASP A 99 18.83 3.09 12.55
N TRP A 100 19.11 4.22 11.89
CA TRP A 100 20.37 4.41 11.16
C TRP A 100 21.61 4.57 12.05
N ASP A 101 21.45 4.99 13.31
CA ASP A 101 22.55 5.03 14.30
C ASP A 101 22.86 3.64 14.86
N ARG A 102 21.92 2.72 14.69
CA ARG A 102 22.08 1.33 15.04
C ARG A 102 22.57 0.61 13.78
N ASN A 103 23.87 0.31 13.74
CA ASN A 103 24.45 -0.73 12.87
C ASN A 103 23.84 -2.11 13.22
N LEU A 104 22.54 -2.26 13.06
CA LEU A 104 21.80 -3.47 13.29
C LEU A 104 21.90 -4.28 12.01
N ASP A 105 22.64 -5.36 12.15
CA ASP A 105 22.70 -6.48 11.22
C ASP A 105 21.34 -6.76 10.57
N ASP A 106 21.26 -6.49 9.25
CA ASP A 106 20.10 -6.69 8.36
C ASP A 106 19.75 -8.20 8.23
N SER A 107 20.48 -9.09 8.93
CA SER A 107 20.30 -10.55 8.96
C SER A 107 19.13 -11.04 9.84
N ARG A 108 18.45 -10.16 10.59
CA ARG A 108 17.31 -10.58 11.41
C ARG A 108 16.19 -11.08 10.50
N PRO A 109 15.68 -12.31 10.70
CA PRO A 109 14.58 -12.82 9.90
C PRO A 109 13.39 -11.86 10.04
N VAL A 110 12.85 -11.43 8.90
CA VAL A 110 11.62 -10.65 8.78
C VAL A 110 10.50 -11.44 9.45
N THR A 111 10.34 -11.26 10.74
CA THR A 111 9.27 -11.89 11.50
C THR A 111 8.09 -10.96 11.36
N ARG A 112 7.40 -11.06 10.22
CA ARG A 112 6.14 -10.33 10.01
C ARG A 112 5.22 -10.66 11.18
N GLN A 113 4.98 -9.69 12.06
CA GLN A 113 3.73 -9.72 12.79
C GLN A 113 2.63 -9.64 11.75
N ARG A 114 1.67 -10.58 11.83
CA ARG A 114 0.48 -10.57 10.97
C ARG A 114 -0.06 -9.15 10.93
N PRO A 115 -0.37 -8.59 9.74
CA PRO A 115 -0.85 -7.23 9.65
C PRO A 115 -2.05 -7.07 10.57
N THR A 116 -1.95 -6.16 11.53
CA THR A 116 -3.14 -5.64 12.20
C THR A 116 -3.90 -4.91 11.11
N LEU A 117 -5.02 -5.47 10.66
CA LEU A 117 -5.93 -4.80 9.74
C LEU A 117 -6.33 -3.45 10.37
N LEU A 118 -5.68 -2.37 9.94
CA LEU A 118 -6.22 -1.04 10.13
C LEU A 118 -7.48 -1.00 9.26
N LYS A 119 -8.64 -1.16 9.90
CA LYS A 119 -9.93 -0.90 9.27
C LYS A 119 -9.99 0.59 8.97
N VAL A 120 -9.54 0.99 7.79
CA VAL A 120 -9.97 2.25 7.20
C VAL A 120 -11.38 1.98 6.68
N ASN A 121 -12.40 2.43 7.42
CA ASN A 121 -13.78 2.43 6.94
C ASN A 121 -13.87 3.44 5.78
N LEU A 122 -13.65 2.96 4.56
CA LEU A 122 -13.87 3.72 3.33
C LEU A 122 -15.35 3.79 2.93
N TYR A 123 -16.28 3.39 3.81
CA TYR A 123 -17.72 3.40 3.52
C TYR A 123 -18.53 3.88 4.72
N PRO A 124 -19.55 4.73 4.49
CA PRO A 124 -20.50 5.08 5.53
C PRO A 124 -21.27 3.83 5.98
N GLU A 125 -21.51 3.69 7.28
CA GLU A 125 -22.38 2.62 7.80
C GLU A 125 -23.77 2.76 7.17
N PRO A 126 -24.33 1.69 6.57
CA PRO A 126 -25.65 1.77 5.99
C PRO A 126 -26.70 1.91 7.09
N ALA A 127 -27.54 2.94 6.97
CA ALA A 127 -28.71 3.13 7.81
C ALA A 127 -29.68 1.96 7.62
N THR A 128 -29.71 1.04 8.60
CA THR A 128 -30.84 0.18 9.00
C THR A 128 -31.85 -0.20 7.90
N HIS A 129 -31.40 -0.81 6.79
CA HIS A 129 -32.29 -1.51 5.87
C HIS A 129 -31.67 -2.87 5.55
N GLU A 130 -32.45 -3.93 5.75
CA GLU A 130 -32.11 -5.32 5.46
C GLU A 130 -31.88 -5.48 3.95
N TYR A 131 -30.65 -5.23 3.50
CA TYR A 131 -30.18 -5.64 2.19
C TYR A 131 -29.59 -7.05 2.29
N THR A 132 -30.07 -7.97 1.47
CA THR A 132 -29.52 -9.33 1.43
C THR A 132 -28.15 -9.32 0.74
N ALA A 133 -27.27 -10.26 1.09
CA ALA A 133 -25.93 -10.33 0.52
C ALA A 133 -25.95 -10.40 -1.03
N THR A 134 -27.01 -10.94 -1.62
CA THR A 134 -27.25 -11.00 -3.07
C THR A 134 -27.48 -9.62 -3.70
N ASP A 135 -28.20 -8.71 -3.02
CA ASP A 135 -28.50 -7.37 -3.53
C ASP A 135 -27.26 -6.45 -3.58
N TYR A 136 -26.24 -6.75 -2.76
CA TYR A 136 -24.98 -6.00 -2.68
C TYR A 136 -24.03 -6.25 -3.86
N TRP A 137 -24.11 -7.42 -4.51
CA TRP A 137 -23.20 -7.78 -5.61
C TRP A 137 -23.82 -7.49 -6.98
N GLU A 138 -25.13 -7.67 -7.13
CA GLU A 138 -25.83 -7.45 -8.40
C GLU A 138 -25.87 -5.97 -8.82
N ASN A 139 -25.90 -5.04 -7.87
CA ASN A 139 -25.94 -3.60 -8.15
C ASN A 139 -24.56 -2.93 -8.23
N ASN A 140 -23.48 -3.66 -8.01
CA ASN A 140 -22.16 -3.07 -7.87
C ASN A 140 -21.38 -3.09 -9.18
N LEU A 141 -21.86 -2.29 -10.14
CA LEU A 141 -21.14 -1.96 -11.38
C LEU A 141 -19.71 -1.45 -11.11
N LEU A 142 -19.42 -0.92 -9.91
CA LEU A 142 -18.06 -0.55 -9.47
C LEU A 142 -17.15 -1.76 -9.25
N LEU A 143 -17.67 -2.90 -8.78
CA LEU A 143 -16.90 -4.14 -8.66
C LEU A 143 -16.62 -4.78 -10.03
N GLN A 144 -17.53 -4.59 -11.00
CA GLN A 144 -17.33 -5.03 -12.38
C GLN A 144 -16.39 -4.11 -13.17
N ARG A 145 -16.38 -2.80 -12.87
CA ARG A 145 -15.49 -1.79 -13.49
C ARG A 145 -14.07 -1.76 -12.92
N MET A 146 -13.88 -2.10 -11.65
CA MET A 146 -12.54 -2.26 -11.10
C MET A 146 -11.89 -3.50 -11.73
N LYS A 147 -11.06 -3.30 -12.77
CA LYS A 147 -10.11 -4.30 -13.30
C LYS A 147 -9.60 -5.12 -12.12
N LYS A 148 -9.86 -6.43 -12.09
CA LYS A 148 -9.82 -7.41 -10.96
C LYS A 148 -8.55 -7.42 -10.10
N ARG A 149 -8.26 -6.28 -9.49
CA ARG A 149 -6.98 -5.94 -8.91
C ARG A 149 -7.23 -5.02 -7.71
N ARG A 150 -6.56 -5.31 -6.62
CA ARG A 150 -6.52 -4.46 -5.42
C ARG A 150 -5.07 -4.20 -5.11
N VAL A 151 -4.79 -2.97 -4.69
CA VAL A 151 -3.47 -2.55 -4.22
C VAL A 151 -3.55 -2.48 -2.71
N ILE A 152 -2.56 -3.05 -2.04
CA ILE A 152 -2.38 -2.92 -0.59
C ILE A 152 -1.02 -2.31 -0.37
N ILE A 153 -0.97 -1.17 0.33
CA ILE A 153 0.27 -0.60 0.84
C ILE A 153 0.35 -0.97 2.32
N SER A 154 1.46 -1.59 2.71
CA SER A 154 1.70 -2.00 4.10
C SER A 154 3.06 -1.52 4.57
N GLN A 155 3.18 -1.29 5.88
CA GLN A 155 4.39 -0.83 6.53
C GLN A 155 4.79 -1.79 7.66
N ASP A 156 6.08 -2.10 7.74
CA ASP A 156 6.74 -2.72 8.90
C ASP A 156 7.94 -1.84 9.30
N ARG A 157 7.74 -1.04 10.36
CA ARG A 157 8.72 -0.04 10.82
C ARG A 157 9.23 0.81 9.65
N HIS A 158 10.53 0.77 9.37
CA HIS A 158 11.19 1.56 8.33
C HIS A 158 11.08 0.96 6.92
N GLN A 159 10.27 -0.09 6.73
CA GLN A 159 10.08 -0.79 5.46
C GLN A 159 8.64 -0.65 4.97
N LEU A 160 8.46 -0.28 3.71
CA LEU A 160 7.17 -0.27 3.03
C LEU A 160 7.12 -1.42 2.01
N PHE A 161 5.90 -1.90 1.75
CA PHE A 161 5.62 -2.93 0.76
C PHE A 161 4.37 -2.55 -0.04
N ILE A 162 4.42 -2.77 -1.35
CA ILE A 162 3.26 -2.65 -2.24
C ILE A 162 2.84 -4.06 -2.64
N THR A 163 1.58 -4.43 -2.39
CA THR A 163 1.05 -5.75 -2.74
C THR A 163 -0.05 -5.64 -3.77
N MET A 164 0.17 -6.26 -4.92
CA MET A 164 -0.78 -6.38 -6.01
C MET A 164 -1.59 -7.67 -5.82
N ALA A 165 -2.87 -7.51 -5.50
CA ALA A 165 -3.81 -8.60 -5.32
C ALA A 165 -4.61 -8.79 -6.61
N THR A 166 -4.39 -9.89 -7.32
CA THR A 166 -5.09 -10.19 -8.59
C THR A 166 -5.96 -11.43 -8.45
N TYR A 167 -7.14 -11.40 -9.06
CA TYR A 167 -8.07 -12.52 -9.05
C TYR A 167 -8.84 -12.61 -10.38
N ASP A 168 -9.40 -13.77 -10.69
CA ASP A 168 -10.20 -14.00 -11.90
C ASP A 168 -11.71 -13.99 -11.58
N ASP A 169 -12.55 -14.16 -12.61
CA ASP A 169 -14.01 -14.20 -12.41
C ASP A 169 -14.42 -15.44 -11.62
N ALA A 170 -13.70 -16.54 -11.77
CA ALA A 170 -14.00 -17.77 -11.02
C ALA A 170 -13.79 -17.55 -9.51
N TYR A 171 -12.82 -16.73 -9.12
CA TYR A 171 -12.58 -16.37 -7.74
C TYR A 171 -13.68 -15.44 -7.22
N ALA A 172 -14.09 -14.45 -8.03
CA ALA A 172 -15.21 -13.58 -7.69
C ALA A 172 -16.52 -14.37 -7.50
N LYS A 173 -16.84 -15.30 -8.40
CA LYS A 173 -17.99 -16.21 -8.30
C LYS A 173 -17.91 -17.15 -7.11
N TYR A 174 -16.70 -17.63 -6.78
CA TYR A 174 -16.47 -18.39 -5.56
C TYR A 174 -16.77 -17.56 -4.30
N LEU A 175 -16.29 -16.32 -4.23
CA LEU A 175 -16.60 -15.41 -3.12
C LEU A 175 -18.11 -15.12 -3.01
N ALA A 176 -18.83 -15.09 -4.15
CA ALA A 176 -20.28 -14.96 -4.20
C ALA A 176 -21.04 -16.24 -3.83
N GLY A 177 -20.35 -17.37 -3.63
CA GLY A 177 -20.95 -18.66 -3.30
C GLY A 177 -21.55 -19.41 -4.49
N GLU A 178 -21.34 -18.94 -5.72
CA GLU A 178 -21.94 -19.50 -6.95
C GLU A 178 -21.24 -20.77 -7.44
N THR A 179 -19.92 -20.86 -7.27
CA THR A 179 -19.13 -21.96 -7.83
C THR A 179 -18.12 -22.51 -6.82
N PRO A 180 -17.84 -23.83 -6.83
CA PRO A 180 -16.74 -24.38 -6.06
C PRO A 180 -15.40 -23.74 -6.47
N PRO A 181 -14.46 -23.52 -5.54
CA PRO A 181 -13.26 -22.74 -5.78
C PRO A 181 -12.31 -23.44 -6.75
N LYS A 182 -12.18 -22.88 -7.96
CA LYS A 182 -11.20 -23.32 -8.97
C LYS A 182 -9.94 -22.45 -9.01
N SER A 183 -10.01 -21.23 -8.49
CA SER A 183 -8.93 -20.25 -8.55
C SER A 183 -8.62 -19.66 -7.17
N TYR A 184 -7.49 -18.97 -7.08
CA TYR A 184 -6.96 -18.37 -5.86
C TYR A 184 -6.70 -16.89 -6.09
N LEU A 185 -6.86 -16.09 -5.03
CA LEU A 185 -6.32 -14.73 -4.97
C LEU A 185 -4.79 -14.82 -5.02
N LYS A 186 -4.19 -14.14 -5.98
CA LYS A 186 -2.74 -14.05 -6.14
C LYS A 186 -2.27 -12.76 -5.48
N LEU A 187 -1.37 -12.84 -4.52
CA LEU A 187 -0.78 -11.68 -3.84
C LEU A 187 0.70 -11.61 -4.23
N ALA A 188 1.05 -10.56 -4.99
CA ALA A 188 2.44 -10.27 -5.37
C ALA A 188 2.91 -9.02 -4.63
N SER A 189 3.88 -9.18 -3.72
CA SER A 189 4.43 -8.09 -2.92
C SER A 189 5.78 -7.64 -3.44
N TYR A 190 5.97 -6.32 -3.43
CA TYR A 190 7.16 -5.62 -3.87
C TYR A 190 7.72 -4.81 -2.69
N GLY A 191 8.99 -5.00 -2.39
CA GLY A 191 9.69 -4.34 -1.29
C GLY A 191 10.84 -5.21 -0.76
N PRO A 192 11.52 -4.79 0.31
CA PRO A 192 11.21 -3.62 1.13
C PRO A 192 11.64 -2.31 0.47
N TYR A 193 10.77 -1.30 0.48
CA TYR A 193 11.16 0.10 0.27
C TYR A 193 11.62 0.67 1.61
N LYS A 194 12.90 1.01 1.74
CA LYS A 194 13.46 1.56 2.99
C LYS A 194 13.11 3.05 3.06
N ILE A 195 12.37 3.46 4.09
CA ILE A 195 11.93 4.87 4.23
C ILE A 195 13.09 5.82 4.51
N THR A 196 14.24 5.31 4.93
CA THR A 196 15.46 6.07 5.19
C THR A 196 16.36 6.18 3.95
N ASP A 197 16.02 5.52 2.85
CA ASP A 197 16.76 5.57 1.59
C ASP A 197 15.99 6.43 0.60
N HIS A 198 16.58 7.54 0.16
CA HIS A 198 15.93 8.48 -0.75
C HIS A 198 15.60 7.83 -2.10
N LYS A 199 16.43 6.92 -2.61
CA LYS A 199 16.18 6.23 -3.90
C LYS A 199 14.99 5.28 -3.78
N HIS A 200 14.89 4.56 -2.66
CA HIS A 200 13.73 3.71 -2.39
C HIS A 200 12.46 4.56 -2.27
N MET A 201 12.50 5.69 -1.55
CA MET A 201 11.35 6.58 -1.43
C MET A 201 10.96 7.24 -2.77
N TYR A 202 11.94 7.55 -3.62
CA TYR A 202 11.70 8.05 -4.98
C TYR A 202 10.95 7.03 -5.83
N CYS A 203 11.45 5.79 -5.88
CA CYS A 203 10.81 4.69 -6.59
C CYS A 203 9.40 4.41 -6.04
N PHE A 204 9.24 4.43 -4.71
CA PHE A 204 7.94 4.26 -4.06
C PHE A 204 6.95 5.37 -4.45
N ALA A 205 7.40 6.63 -4.51
CA ALA A 205 6.55 7.75 -4.91
C ALA A 205 6.02 7.57 -6.35
N HIS A 206 6.90 7.19 -7.29
CA HIS A 206 6.47 6.87 -8.66
C HIS A 206 5.40 5.77 -8.68
N ALA A 207 5.62 4.69 -7.91
CA ALA A 207 4.69 3.57 -7.82
C ALA A 207 3.32 4.02 -7.33
N VAL A 208 3.26 4.78 -6.24
CA VAL A 208 1.99 5.23 -5.67
C VAL A 208 1.26 6.20 -6.60
N VAL A 209 1.97 7.14 -7.23
CA VAL A 209 1.34 8.10 -8.17
C VAL A 209 0.81 7.39 -9.41
N ALA A 210 1.57 6.46 -9.99
CA ALA A 210 1.11 5.68 -11.15
C ALA A 210 -0.11 4.82 -10.81
N LEU A 211 -0.12 4.21 -9.62
CA LEU A 211 -1.27 3.43 -9.13
C LEU A 211 -2.51 4.32 -8.89
N ALA A 212 -2.32 5.55 -8.39
CA ALA A 212 -3.39 6.52 -8.19
C ALA A 212 -3.97 6.99 -9.53
N MET A 213 -3.13 7.37 -10.50
CA MET A 213 -3.55 7.75 -11.85
C MET A 213 -4.33 6.62 -12.53
N ALA A 214 -3.82 5.39 -12.47
CA ALA A 214 -4.49 4.24 -13.06
C ALA A 214 -5.82 3.89 -12.37
N ALA A 215 -6.02 4.30 -11.11
CA ALA A 215 -7.30 4.16 -10.43
C ALA A 215 -8.29 5.25 -10.88
N ASP A 216 -7.83 6.48 -11.06
CA ASP A 216 -8.65 7.60 -11.53
C ASP A 216 -9.12 7.41 -12.98
N ASP A 217 -8.25 6.93 -13.88
CA ASP A 217 -8.60 6.59 -15.28
C ASP A 217 -9.69 5.51 -15.38
N VAL A 218 -9.82 4.66 -14.35
CA VAL A 218 -10.85 3.62 -14.29
C VAL A 218 -12.19 4.18 -13.76
N LEU A 219 -12.15 5.31 -13.05
CA LEU A 219 -13.32 5.98 -12.47
C LEU A 219 -13.90 7.07 -13.39
N SER A 220 -13.12 7.61 -14.33
CA SER A 220 -13.54 8.56 -15.38
C SER A 220 -14.28 7.89 -16.54
#